data_AF-A0A243SE27-F1
#
_entry.id   AF-A0A243SE27-F1
#
_cell.length_a   1.000
_cell.length_b   1.000
_cell.length_c   1.000
_cell.angle_alpha   90.00
_cell.angle_beta   90.00
_cell.angle_gamma   90.00
#
_symmetry.space_group_name_H-M   'P 1'
#
loop_
_entity.id
_entity.type
_entity.pdbx_description
1 polymer ?
#
loop_
_entity_poly.entity_id
_entity_poly.type
_entity_poly.pdbx_seq_one_letter_code
_entity_poly.pdbx_strand_id
1 'polypeptide(L)'
;RLRTSILKCYYIEIRNLKRKLTFSGVDTLITELEQKLYRSVFYSKGDIYITLEDFNTQLLKIKQIIIEQHQSLYLDELDALLIKLNLFGFHFATLDIRQNSKIHDAVFSDIVDYYHQIESTIFPKNYKNLTENEKISVLETIKGNVDPKVFQNEITQSTLESINAIRVIQSNNGEFGANRYIISNNESALNVLETLAMFRLSDWENPTVDIVPLFESVDDLQNADVIMEKLYTNTIYAEHLKNRNNKQTIMLGFSDGTKDGGYLMANWSIYKAKEMLTEISRKYNIKVIFFDGRGGPPARGGGKTHKFYASLGPNIENNEIQVTVQGQTISSNFGTLDSCRYNLENLLSAGVSNQVFDKNQNELSINDKEILDQLANLGYEKYLSFKNHPHFIPYLEEMSTLKYYAKTNIGSRPAKRNKSAQLDFADLRAIPFVGSWSQLKQNVPGFFGVGTALKHFEDSNQWNKVQDLYDNSLFFKTLLENSMMSLAKSFFPLTAYMKKDPKFGPFWQIIYDEFLETKRLLLKIAGHKELMENYPDGKASIQIRERIVLPLLTIQQYALLRINELNKESQPNDALIKVYEKIVTRSLFGNTNASRNSA
;
A
#
# COMPACT_ATOMS: atom_id res chain seq x y z
N ARG A 1 -10.70 -5.45 20.88
CA ARG A 1 -9.68 -4.48 21.36
C ARG A 1 -9.93 -3.06 20.88
N LEU A 2 -10.07 -2.81 19.56
CA LEU A 2 -10.26 -1.46 19.00
C LEU A 2 -11.47 -0.73 19.62
N ARG A 3 -12.65 -1.34 19.57
CA ARG A 3 -13.87 -0.82 20.23
C ARG A 3 -13.65 -0.44 21.69
N THR A 4 -13.13 -1.36 22.50
CA THR A 4 -12.86 -1.10 23.93
C THR A 4 -11.90 0.08 24.12
N SER A 5 -10.94 0.27 23.21
CA SER A 5 -9.95 1.36 23.30
C SER A 5 -10.59 2.71 22.99
N ILE A 6 -11.43 2.81 21.94
CA ILE A 6 -12.10 4.07 21.61
C ILE A 6 -13.18 4.46 22.62
N LEU A 7 -13.92 3.48 23.17
CA LEU A 7 -14.87 3.74 24.25
C LEU A 7 -14.17 4.25 25.52
N LYS A 8 -12.96 3.76 25.82
CA LYS A 8 -12.11 4.32 26.90
C LYS A 8 -11.74 5.77 26.63
N CYS A 9 -11.38 6.12 25.40
CA CYS A 9 -11.09 7.50 25.02
C CYS A 9 -12.32 8.39 25.23
N TYR A 10 -13.48 8.00 24.71
CA TYR A 10 -14.71 8.78 24.91
C TYR A 10 -15.12 8.90 26.38
N TYR A 11 -14.95 7.84 27.17
CA TYR A 11 -15.20 7.89 28.61
C TYR A 11 -14.33 8.95 29.31
N ILE A 12 -13.04 9.02 28.96
CA ILE A 12 -12.12 10.02 29.51
C ILE A 12 -12.53 11.44 29.08
N GLU A 13 -12.89 11.63 27.81
CA GLU A 13 -13.35 12.93 27.28
C GLU A 13 -14.64 13.40 27.97
N ILE A 14 -15.64 12.53 28.10
CA ILE A 14 -16.89 12.83 28.81
C ILE A 14 -16.63 13.17 30.27
N ARG A 15 -15.74 12.44 30.94
CA ARG A 15 -15.37 12.74 32.34
C ARG A 15 -14.72 14.11 32.48
N ASN A 16 -13.90 14.52 31.50
CA ASN A 16 -13.31 15.86 31.48
C ASN A 16 -14.38 16.94 31.23
N LEU A 17 -15.26 16.74 30.24
CA LEU A 17 -16.35 17.65 29.94
C LEU A 17 -17.33 17.80 31.10
N LYS A 18 -17.67 16.72 31.81
CA LYS A 18 -18.56 16.74 32.98
C LYS A 18 -18.09 17.69 34.08
N ARG A 19 -16.77 17.86 34.27
CA ARG A 19 -16.23 18.81 35.25
C ARG A 19 -16.49 20.27 34.88
N LYS A 20 -16.74 20.55 33.61
CA LYS A 20 -16.97 21.89 33.06
C LYS A 20 -18.46 22.16 32.82
N LEU A 21 -19.15 21.19 32.24
CA LEU A 21 -20.58 21.22 31.90
C LEU A 21 -21.46 20.90 33.11
N THR A 22 -21.46 21.82 34.07
CA THR A 22 -22.22 21.72 35.34
C THR A 22 -23.58 22.42 35.28
N PHE A 23 -24.04 22.78 34.08
CA PHE A 23 -25.28 23.52 33.87
C PHE A 23 -26.52 22.64 34.09
N SER A 24 -27.60 23.26 34.59
CA SER A 24 -28.87 22.58 34.85
C SER A 24 -29.39 21.86 33.60
N GLY A 25 -29.64 20.56 33.70
CA GLY A 25 -30.14 19.72 32.61
C GLY A 25 -29.03 19.11 31.75
N VAL A 26 -27.90 19.80 31.56
CA VAL A 26 -26.71 19.23 30.92
C VAL A 26 -25.98 18.26 31.85
N ASP A 27 -25.88 18.62 33.13
CA ASP A 27 -25.25 17.83 34.20
C ASP A 27 -25.81 16.39 34.31
N THR A 28 -27.13 16.26 34.12
CA THR A 28 -27.86 15.00 34.15
C THR A 28 -27.50 14.15 32.92
N LEU A 29 -27.59 14.74 31.71
CA LEU A 29 -27.31 14.05 30.45
C LEU A 29 -25.86 13.56 30.38
N ILE A 30 -24.90 14.41 30.76
CA ILE A 30 -23.49 14.05 30.70
C ILE A 30 -23.13 12.99 31.75
N THR A 31 -23.80 12.99 32.90
CA THR A 31 -23.64 11.94 33.93
C THR A 31 -24.19 10.60 33.44
N GLU A 32 -25.33 10.59 32.75
CA GLU A 32 -25.87 9.37 32.14
C GLU A 32 -24.91 8.81 31.09
N LEU A 33 -24.37 9.67 30.22
CA LEU A 33 -23.38 9.28 29.22
C LEU A 33 -22.12 8.68 29.85
N GLU A 34 -21.59 9.30 30.91
CA GLU A 34 -20.44 8.79 31.66
C GLU A 34 -20.70 7.37 32.18
N GLN A 35 -21.87 7.14 32.80
CA GLN A 35 -22.23 5.84 33.36
C GLN A 35 -22.39 4.76 32.28
N LYS A 36 -23.07 5.09 31.18
CA LYS A 36 -23.26 4.18 30.03
C LYS A 36 -21.92 3.78 29.40
N LEU A 37 -21.02 4.76 29.21
CA LEU A 37 -19.66 4.51 28.70
C LEU A 37 -18.82 3.67 29.68
N TYR A 38 -18.87 3.98 30.97
CA TYR A 38 -18.18 3.21 32.01
C TYR A 38 -18.61 1.73 31.99
N ARG A 39 -19.92 1.46 31.93
CA ARG A 39 -20.43 0.08 31.82
C ARG A 39 -19.96 -0.62 30.55
N SER A 40 -20.01 0.08 29.41
CA SER A 40 -19.53 -0.43 28.12
C SER A 40 -18.04 -0.75 28.08
N VAL A 41 -17.23 -0.08 28.92
CA VAL A 41 -15.78 -0.30 28.99
C VAL A 41 -15.41 -1.43 29.96
N PHE A 42 -16.04 -1.49 31.14
CA PHE A 42 -15.58 -2.31 32.27
C PHE A 42 -16.46 -3.53 32.57
N TYR A 43 -17.71 -3.56 32.10
CA TYR A 43 -18.68 -4.62 32.43
C TYR A 43 -19.17 -5.41 31.20
N SER A 44 -18.64 -5.13 30.00
CA SER A 44 -19.15 -5.72 28.75
C SER A 44 -18.84 -7.23 28.63
N LYS A 45 -19.74 -8.08 29.13
CA LYS A 45 -19.98 -9.43 28.60
C LYS A 45 -21.40 -9.47 28.03
N GLY A 46 -21.53 -9.32 26.72
CA GLY A 46 -22.79 -9.52 25.99
C GLY A 46 -23.70 -8.29 25.85
N ASP A 47 -23.73 -7.37 26.82
CA ASP A 47 -24.68 -6.25 26.80
C ASP A 47 -24.14 -4.98 26.10
N ILE A 48 -24.97 -4.38 25.24
CA ILE A 48 -24.74 -3.05 24.64
C ILE A 48 -25.38 -2.00 25.54
N TYR A 49 -24.57 -1.24 26.29
CA TYR A 49 -25.08 -0.19 27.20
C TYR A 49 -25.24 1.19 26.54
N ILE A 50 -24.66 1.40 25.35
CA ILE A 50 -24.83 2.59 24.53
C ILE A 50 -24.50 2.26 23.08
N THR A 51 -25.30 2.81 22.16
CA THR A 51 -25.05 2.74 20.70
C THR A 51 -24.37 4.02 20.23
N LEU A 52 -23.75 3.96 19.05
CA LEU A 52 -23.15 5.16 18.42
C LEU A 52 -24.22 6.25 18.20
N GLU A 53 -25.42 5.84 17.77
CA GLU A 53 -26.56 6.73 17.52
C GLU A 53 -27.07 7.38 18.81
N ASP A 54 -27.25 6.63 19.90
CA ASP A 54 -27.65 7.18 21.20
C ASP A 54 -26.58 8.17 21.68
N PHE A 55 -25.29 7.79 21.62
CA PHE A 55 -24.21 8.68 22.03
C PHE A 55 -24.19 9.99 21.25
N ASN A 56 -24.28 9.93 19.93
CA ASN A 56 -24.31 11.13 19.08
C ASN A 56 -25.54 12.00 19.37
N THR A 57 -26.72 11.39 19.50
CA THR A 57 -27.98 12.10 19.77
C THR A 57 -27.92 12.85 21.10
N GLN A 58 -27.41 12.23 22.16
CA GLN A 58 -27.26 12.89 23.46
C GLN A 58 -26.23 14.03 23.41
N LEU A 59 -25.12 13.87 22.70
CA LEU A 59 -24.13 14.94 22.52
C LEU A 59 -24.71 16.13 21.77
N LEU A 60 -25.50 15.89 20.70
CA LEU A 60 -26.18 16.94 19.95
C LEU A 60 -27.24 17.65 20.80
N LYS A 61 -27.95 16.93 21.67
CA LYS A 61 -28.88 17.52 22.64
C LYS A 61 -28.16 18.42 23.64
N ILE A 62 -27.02 17.97 24.19
CA ILE A 62 -26.17 18.78 25.07
C ILE A 62 -25.69 20.03 24.32
N LYS A 63 -25.25 19.88 23.07
CA LYS A 63 -24.82 21.00 22.21
C LYS A 63 -25.93 22.04 22.05
N GLN A 64 -27.15 21.60 21.75
CA GLN A 64 -28.29 22.49 21.60
C GLN A 64 -28.57 23.29 22.88
N ILE A 65 -28.62 22.63 24.05
CA ILE A 65 -28.86 23.31 25.33
C ILE A 65 -27.76 24.33 25.63
N ILE A 66 -26.50 24.00 25.38
CA ILE A 66 -25.36 24.90 25.61
C ILE A 66 -25.47 26.16 24.74
N ILE A 67 -25.85 26.01 23.47
CA ILE A 67 -26.02 27.12 22.53
C ILE A 67 -27.21 28.00 22.95
N GLU A 68 -28.36 27.40 23.22
CA GLU A 68 -29.61 28.13 23.46
C GLU A 68 -29.66 28.76 24.86
N GLN A 69 -29.06 28.13 25.87
CA GLN A 69 -29.31 28.45 27.28
C GLN A 69 -28.04 28.80 28.07
N HIS A 70 -26.84 28.49 27.57
CA HIS A 70 -25.58 28.65 28.32
C HIS A 70 -24.48 29.36 27.53
N GLN A 71 -24.87 30.26 26.62
CA GLN A 71 -23.95 31.18 25.91
C GLN A 71 -22.80 30.46 25.19
N SER A 72 -23.04 29.24 24.73
CA SER A 72 -22.03 28.41 24.06
C SER A 72 -20.78 28.10 24.88
N LEU A 73 -20.86 28.16 26.22
CA LEU A 73 -19.73 27.84 27.09
C LEU A 73 -19.24 26.40 26.87
N TYR A 74 -17.93 26.26 26.62
CA TYR A 74 -17.25 24.98 26.33
C TYR A 74 -17.71 24.27 25.05
N LEU A 75 -18.39 24.99 24.14
CA LEU A 75 -18.86 24.42 22.86
C LEU A 75 -17.72 23.82 22.03
N ASP A 76 -16.56 24.48 21.97
CA ASP A 76 -15.40 23.99 21.19
C ASP A 76 -14.92 22.60 21.63
N GLU A 77 -14.97 22.30 22.93
CA GLU A 77 -14.56 20.99 23.46
C GLU A 77 -15.57 19.90 23.13
N LEU A 78 -16.86 20.25 23.15
CA LEU A 78 -17.94 19.36 22.72
C LEU A 78 -17.89 19.10 21.21
N ASP A 79 -17.64 20.14 20.42
CA ASP A 79 -17.46 20.02 18.98
C ASP A 79 -16.23 19.20 18.64
N ALA A 80 -15.12 19.34 19.37
CA ALA A 80 -13.96 18.47 19.22
C ALA A 80 -14.29 16.99 19.51
N LEU A 81 -15.16 16.70 20.48
CA LEU A 81 -15.63 15.34 20.75
C LEU A 81 -16.56 14.83 19.64
N LEU A 82 -17.49 15.65 19.14
CA LEU A 82 -18.34 15.30 18.01
C LEU A 82 -17.54 15.02 16.73
N ILE A 83 -16.49 15.81 16.47
CA ILE A 83 -15.55 15.57 15.36
C ILE A 83 -14.84 14.22 15.54
N LYS A 84 -14.31 13.92 16.74
CA LYS A 84 -13.71 12.61 17.03
C LYS A 84 -14.71 11.48 16.83
N LEU A 85 -15.95 11.66 17.25
CA LEU A 85 -17.00 10.67 17.10
C LEU A 85 -17.32 10.40 15.63
N ASN A 86 -17.39 11.44 14.81
CA ASN A 86 -17.58 11.33 13.36
C ASN A 86 -16.41 10.61 12.68
N LEU A 87 -15.17 10.89 13.10
CA LEU A 87 -13.96 10.30 12.51
C LEU A 87 -13.73 8.84 12.90
N PHE A 88 -14.00 8.46 14.16
CA PHE A 88 -13.59 7.16 14.71
C PHE A 88 -14.76 6.22 15.03
N GLY A 89 -15.99 6.75 15.14
CA GLY A 89 -17.17 5.99 15.54
C GLY A 89 -16.94 5.12 16.78
N PHE A 90 -17.56 3.94 16.82
CA PHE A 90 -17.31 2.92 17.86
C PHE A 90 -16.34 1.82 17.40
N HIS A 91 -15.71 1.99 16.24
CA HIS A 91 -14.79 1.01 15.65
C HIS A 91 -13.31 1.43 15.77
N PHE A 92 -13.00 2.69 16.09
CA PHE A 92 -11.66 3.30 16.14
C PHE A 92 -10.96 3.41 14.79
N ALA A 93 -10.82 2.28 14.10
CA ALA A 93 -10.27 2.16 12.77
C ALA A 93 -10.97 1.02 12.05
N THR A 94 -11.20 1.18 10.75
CA THR A 94 -11.72 0.12 9.89
C THR A 94 -10.67 -0.96 9.69
N LEU A 95 -11.08 -2.23 9.84
CA LEU A 95 -10.24 -3.37 9.53
C LEU A 95 -10.47 -3.82 8.08
N ASP A 96 -9.43 -3.70 7.25
CA ASP A 96 -9.45 -4.28 5.91
C ASP A 96 -9.01 -5.75 5.97
N ILE A 97 -9.78 -6.61 5.32
CA ILE A 97 -9.40 -8.01 5.12
C ILE A 97 -8.74 -8.14 3.76
N ARG A 98 -7.61 -8.85 3.67
CA ARG A 98 -6.86 -9.02 2.43
C ARG A 98 -6.41 -10.46 2.26
N GLN A 99 -6.73 -11.05 1.09
CA GLN A 99 -6.31 -12.40 0.71
C GLN A 99 -5.92 -12.44 -0.78
N ASN A 100 -5.18 -13.45 -1.20
CA ASN A 100 -4.75 -13.64 -2.58
C ASN A 100 -5.80 -14.41 -3.40
N SER A 101 -6.02 -13.99 -4.65
CA SER A 101 -6.95 -14.61 -5.60
C SER A 101 -6.76 -16.13 -5.73
N LYS A 102 -5.53 -16.63 -5.82
CA LYS A 102 -5.27 -18.09 -5.93
C LYS A 102 -5.76 -18.89 -4.73
N ILE A 103 -5.79 -18.26 -3.55
CA ILE A 103 -6.40 -18.89 -2.37
C ILE A 103 -7.92 -18.89 -2.53
N HIS A 104 -8.52 -17.81 -3.03
CA HIS A 104 -9.95 -17.78 -3.33
C HIS A 104 -10.33 -18.84 -4.36
N ASP A 105 -9.57 -19.00 -5.45
CA ASP A 105 -9.84 -20.02 -6.47
C ASP A 105 -9.86 -21.43 -5.87
N ALA A 106 -8.91 -21.73 -4.99
CA ALA A 106 -8.83 -23.02 -4.30
C ALA A 106 -10.00 -23.22 -3.32
N VAL A 107 -10.33 -22.20 -2.53
CA VAL A 107 -11.47 -22.22 -1.60
C VAL A 107 -12.79 -22.37 -2.35
N PHE A 108 -12.95 -21.67 -3.47
CA PHE A 108 -14.15 -21.74 -4.30
C PHE A 108 -14.28 -23.12 -4.95
N SER A 109 -13.19 -23.71 -5.42
CA SER A 109 -13.17 -25.10 -5.90
C SER A 109 -13.61 -26.08 -4.82
N ASP A 110 -13.11 -25.95 -3.58
CA ASP A 110 -13.52 -26.81 -2.46
C ASP A 110 -15.03 -26.68 -2.17
N ILE A 111 -15.57 -25.46 -2.23
CA ILE A 111 -17.02 -25.21 -2.06
C ILE A 111 -17.84 -25.90 -3.14
N VAL A 112 -17.41 -25.79 -4.40
CA VAL A 112 -18.07 -26.46 -5.54
C VAL A 112 -18.05 -27.97 -5.35
N ASP A 113 -16.89 -28.54 -4.98
CA ASP A 113 -16.75 -29.98 -4.72
C ASP A 113 -17.66 -30.46 -3.60
N TYR A 114 -17.75 -29.70 -2.51
CA TYR A 114 -18.66 -30.01 -1.40
C TYR A 114 -20.12 -30.07 -1.88
N TYR A 115 -20.57 -29.07 -2.63
CA TYR A 115 -21.94 -29.06 -3.15
C TYR A 115 -22.22 -30.19 -4.15
N HIS A 116 -21.23 -30.60 -4.94
CA HIS A 116 -21.34 -31.78 -5.81
C HIS A 116 -21.41 -33.08 -5.00
N GLN A 117 -20.65 -33.20 -3.91
CA GLN A 117 -20.66 -34.39 -3.03
C GLN A 117 -22.00 -34.61 -2.33
N ILE A 118 -22.68 -33.53 -1.94
CA ILE A 118 -24.03 -33.61 -1.32
C ILE A 118 -25.16 -33.59 -2.35
N GLU A 119 -24.85 -33.81 -3.64
CA GLU A 119 -25.80 -33.82 -4.77
C GLU A 119 -26.69 -32.57 -4.86
N SER A 120 -26.18 -31.41 -4.43
CA SER A 120 -26.88 -30.14 -4.49
C SER A 120 -26.96 -29.62 -5.93
N THR A 121 -28.04 -28.91 -6.24
CA THR A 121 -28.25 -28.24 -7.54
C THR A 121 -27.71 -26.81 -7.59
N ILE A 122 -27.08 -26.31 -6.51
CA ILE A 122 -26.55 -24.94 -6.44
C ILE A 122 -25.49 -24.68 -7.53
N PHE A 123 -24.65 -25.69 -7.82
CA PHE A 123 -23.67 -25.62 -8.90
C PHE A 123 -23.96 -26.68 -9.97
N PRO A 124 -23.83 -26.36 -11.27
CA PRO A 124 -23.94 -27.36 -12.32
C PRO A 124 -22.82 -28.39 -12.21
N LYS A 125 -23.10 -29.65 -12.58
CA LYS A 125 -22.13 -30.77 -12.47
C LYS A 125 -20.82 -30.52 -13.22
N ASN A 126 -20.87 -29.76 -14.32
CA ASN A 126 -19.72 -29.41 -15.14
C ASN A 126 -19.10 -28.04 -14.82
N TYR A 127 -19.42 -27.41 -13.67
CA TYR A 127 -18.98 -26.05 -13.33
C TYR A 127 -17.49 -25.80 -13.57
N LYS A 128 -16.63 -26.75 -13.17
CA LYS A 128 -15.17 -26.61 -13.32
C LYS A 128 -14.70 -26.52 -14.77
N ASN A 129 -15.47 -27.07 -15.71
CA ASN A 129 -15.16 -27.10 -17.14
C ASN A 129 -15.82 -25.94 -17.92
N LEU A 130 -16.62 -25.11 -17.25
CA LEU A 130 -17.26 -23.94 -17.86
C LEU A 130 -16.23 -22.87 -18.22
N THR A 131 -16.52 -22.12 -19.26
CA THR A 131 -15.80 -20.88 -19.59
C THR A 131 -16.01 -19.82 -18.51
N GLU A 132 -15.16 -18.79 -18.49
CA GLU A 132 -15.28 -17.68 -17.52
C GLU A 132 -16.68 -17.05 -17.56
N ASN A 133 -17.22 -16.77 -18.74
CA ASN A 133 -18.54 -16.15 -18.89
C ASN A 133 -19.67 -17.06 -18.40
N GLU A 134 -19.59 -18.37 -18.66
CA GLU A 134 -20.58 -19.33 -18.16
C GLU A 134 -20.51 -19.47 -16.63
N LYS A 135 -19.30 -19.46 -16.04
CA LYS A 135 -19.14 -19.42 -14.59
C LYS A 135 -19.79 -18.16 -14.01
N ILE A 136 -19.53 -16.99 -14.59
CA ILE A 136 -20.13 -15.72 -14.17
C ILE A 136 -21.66 -15.82 -14.16
N SER A 137 -22.28 -16.33 -15.22
CA SER A 137 -23.74 -16.51 -15.28
C SER A 137 -24.29 -17.41 -14.17
N VAL A 138 -23.56 -18.47 -13.79
CA VAL A 138 -23.95 -19.31 -12.64
C VAL A 138 -23.90 -18.50 -11.35
N LEU A 139 -22.82 -17.74 -11.13
CA LEU A 139 -22.60 -16.96 -9.90
C LEU A 139 -23.70 -15.93 -9.61
N GLU A 140 -24.41 -15.46 -10.63
CA GLU A 140 -25.49 -14.49 -10.46
C GLU A 140 -26.62 -15.02 -9.55
N THR A 141 -26.89 -16.32 -9.65
CA THR A 141 -28.04 -16.96 -8.99
C THR A 141 -27.71 -17.64 -7.66
N ILE A 142 -26.43 -17.85 -7.34
CA ILE A 142 -26.08 -18.64 -6.17
C ILE A 142 -26.26 -17.87 -4.86
N LYS A 143 -26.88 -18.54 -3.89
CA LYS A 143 -27.12 -18.11 -2.52
C LYS A 143 -27.12 -19.36 -1.64
N GLY A 144 -26.70 -19.23 -0.38
CA GLY A 144 -26.64 -20.39 0.51
C GLY A 144 -26.17 -20.04 1.91
N ASN A 145 -26.02 -21.08 2.73
CA ASN A 145 -25.45 -21.01 4.07
C ASN A 145 -24.51 -22.22 4.27
N VAL A 146 -23.30 -22.11 3.73
CA VAL A 146 -22.28 -23.13 3.87
C VAL A 146 -21.63 -23.02 5.25
N ASP A 147 -21.68 -24.10 6.05
CA ASP A 147 -21.00 -24.15 7.34
C ASP A 147 -19.49 -24.37 7.10
N PRO A 148 -18.59 -23.46 7.51
CA PRO A 148 -17.15 -23.63 7.35
C PRO A 148 -16.60 -24.95 7.89
N LYS A 149 -17.25 -25.55 8.90
CA LYS A 149 -16.80 -26.78 9.57
C LYS A 149 -16.95 -28.04 8.73
N VAL A 150 -17.65 -27.99 7.60
CA VAL A 150 -17.77 -29.14 6.69
C VAL A 150 -16.47 -29.40 5.91
N PHE A 151 -15.59 -28.40 5.83
CA PHE A 151 -14.32 -28.49 5.11
C PHE A 151 -13.19 -28.97 6.01
N GLN A 152 -12.46 -29.99 5.56
CA GLN A 152 -11.23 -30.45 6.23
C GLN A 152 -10.01 -29.58 5.89
N ASN A 153 -10.07 -28.83 4.79
CA ASN A 153 -9.02 -27.91 4.39
C ASN A 153 -9.05 -26.66 5.30
N GLU A 154 -8.02 -26.52 6.15
CA GLU A 154 -7.90 -25.41 7.12
C GLU A 154 -7.98 -24.03 6.46
N ILE A 155 -7.46 -23.88 5.22
CA ILE A 155 -7.48 -22.59 4.50
C ILE A 155 -8.90 -22.25 4.07
N THR A 156 -9.65 -23.24 3.58
CA THR A 156 -11.06 -23.10 3.17
C THR A 156 -11.93 -22.75 4.37
N GLN A 157 -11.79 -23.51 5.45
CA GLN A 157 -12.47 -23.22 6.71
C GLN A 157 -12.15 -21.80 7.21
N SER A 158 -10.86 -21.44 7.32
CA SER A 158 -10.44 -20.14 7.83
C SER A 158 -10.91 -18.96 6.96
N THR A 159 -11.01 -19.16 5.64
CA THR A 159 -11.46 -18.12 4.70
C THR A 159 -12.95 -17.84 4.89
N LEU A 160 -13.78 -18.88 5.00
CA LEU A 160 -15.22 -18.73 5.27
C LEU A 160 -15.49 -18.23 6.70
N GLU A 161 -14.74 -18.71 7.69
CA GLU A 161 -14.82 -18.18 9.06
C GLU A 161 -14.45 -16.69 9.13
N SER A 162 -13.54 -16.21 8.27
CA SER A 162 -13.22 -14.80 8.16
C SER A 162 -14.39 -13.96 7.65
N ILE A 163 -15.17 -14.48 6.68
CA ILE A 163 -16.42 -13.83 6.22
C ILE A 163 -17.43 -13.74 7.37
N ASN A 164 -17.63 -14.82 8.12
CA ASN A 164 -18.51 -14.82 9.30
C ASN A 164 -18.02 -13.82 10.37
N ALA A 165 -16.72 -13.73 10.59
CA ALA A 165 -16.13 -12.78 11.52
C ALA A 165 -16.37 -11.32 11.10
N ILE A 166 -16.33 -11.01 9.79
CA ILE A 166 -16.69 -9.68 9.27
C ILE A 166 -18.13 -9.33 9.66
N ARG A 167 -19.10 -10.22 9.41
CA ARG A 167 -20.52 -10.01 9.78
C ARG A 167 -20.67 -9.75 11.27
N VAL A 168 -20.01 -10.54 12.11
CA VAL A 168 -19.99 -10.36 13.58
C VAL A 168 -19.38 -9.02 13.99
N ILE A 169 -18.29 -8.60 13.34
CA ILE A 169 -17.66 -7.30 13.60
C ILE A 169 -18.62 -6.17 13.24
N GLN A 170 -19.31 -6.25 12.10
CA GLN A 170 -20.27 -5.22 11.68
C GLN A 170 -21.46 -5.11 12.62
N SER A 171 -22.07 -6.24 13.01
CA SER A 171 -23.19 -6.26 13.96
C SER A 171 -22.82 -5.64 15.32
N ASN A 172 -21.57 -5.83 15.75
CA ASN A 172 -21.09 -5.26 16.99
C ASN A 172 -20.68 -3.79 16.82
N ASN A 173 -19.77 -3.49 15.91
CA ASN A 173 -19.01 -2.23 15.87
C ASN A 173 -19.54 -1.23 14.82
N GLY A 174 -20.61 -1.58 14.11
CA GLY A 174 -21.09 -0.88 12.92
C GLY A 174 -20.37 -1.33 11.66
N GLU A 175 -20.95 -1.04 10.50
CA GLU A 175 -20.44 -1.47 9.19
C GLU A 175 -18.94 -1.16 9.00
N PHE A 176 -18.53 0.08 9.28
CA PHE A 176 -17.14 0.53 9.20
C PHE A 176 -16.16 -0.20 10.12
N GLY A 177 -16.62 -1.09 11.00
CA GLY A 177 -15.74 -1.98 11.76
C GLY A 177 -14.89 -2.89 10.87
N ALA A 178 -15.49 -3.41 9.80
CA ALA A 178 -14.82 -4.20 8.77
C ALA A 178 -15.73 -4.27 7.54
N ASN A 179 -15.52 -3.41 6.54
CA ASN A 179 -16.36 -3.36 5.34
C ASN A 179 -15.56 -3.35 4.03
N ARG A 180 -14.27 -3.69 4.06
CA ARG A 180 -13.45 -3.80 2.85
C ARG A 180 -12.77 -5.16 2.79
N TYR A 181 -12.90 -5.82 1.63
CA TYR A 181 -12.26 -7.08 1.33
C TYR A 181 -11.39 -6.95 0.07
N ILE A 182 -10.08 -6.97 0.26
CA ILE A 182 -9.07 -6.75 -0.78
C ILE A 182 -8.61 -8.07 -1.39
N ILE A 183 -8.72 -8.18 -2.70
CA ILE A 183 -8.27 -9.35 -3.49
C ILE A 183 -6.91 -9.02 -4.10
N SER A 184 -5.84 -9.61 -3.55
CA SER A 184 -4.47 -9.45 -4.05
C SER A 184 -4.25 -10.27 -5.31
N ASN A 185 -3.40 -9.81 -6.22
CA ASN A 185 -3.21 -10.43 -7.54
C ASN A 185 -4.55 -10.65 -8.27
N ASN A 186 -5.41 -9.62 -8.34
CA ASN A 186 -6.68 -9.75 -9.04
C ASN A 186 -6.46 -9.68 -10.56
N GLU A 187 -6.65 -10.82 -11.24
CA GLU A 187 -6.33 -10.97 -12.67
C GLU A 187 -7.60 -11.02 -13.55
N SER A 188 -8.79 -11.16 -12.95
CA SER A 188 -10.05 -11.31 -13.70
C SER A 188 -11.27 -10.71 -12.97
N ALA A 189 -12.37 -10.55 -13.69
CA ALA A 189 -13.68 -10.22 -13.10
C ALA A 189 -14.25 -11.41 -12.31
N LEU A 190 -13.90 -12.63 -12.71
CA LEU A 190 -14.34 -13.85 -12.04
C LEU A 190 -13.83 -13.90 -10.59
N ASN A 191 -12.58 -13.49 -10.31
CA ASN A 191 -12.07 -13.46 -8.94
C ASN A 191 -12.92 -12.58 -8.00
N VAL A 192 -13.38 -11.42 -8.49
CA VAL A 192 -14.26 -10.51 -7.74
C VAL A 192 -15.64 -11.13 -7.52
N LEU A 193 -16.22 -11.73 -8.56
CA LEU A 193 -17.55 -12.34 -8.51
C LEU A 193 -17.60 -13.60 -7.65
N GLU A 194 -16.58 -14.47 -7.72
CA GLU A 194 -16.43 -15.63 -6.83
C GLU A 194 -16.27 -15.18 -5.37
N THR A 195 -15.50 -14.10 -5.14
CA THR A 195 -15.38 -13.53 -3.80
C THR A 195 -16.73 -13.03 -3.28
N LEU A 196 -17.46 -12.22 -4.05
CA LEU A 196 -18.80 -11.77 -3.66
C LEU A 196 -19.77 -12.95 -3.45
N ALA A 197 -19.65 -13.99 -4.28
CA ALA A 197 -20.46 -15.19 -4.15
C ALA A 197 -20.17 -15.98 -2.87
N MET A 198 -18.92 -16.05 -2.39
CA MET A 198 -18.60 -16.64 -1.09
C MET A 198 -19.32 -15.93 0.07
N PHE A 199 -19.48 -14.61 0.02
CA PHE A 199 -20.31 -13.88 0.98
C PHE A 199 -21.78 -14.31 0.89
N ARG A 200 -22.34 -14.37 -0.33
CA ARG A 200 -23.75 -14.80 -0.56
C ARG A 200 -24.02 -16.25 -0.18
N LEU A 201 -23.00 -17.10 -0.23
CA LEU A 201 -23.05 -18.49 0.25
C LEU A 201 -22.87 -18.63 1.77
N SER A 202 -22.53 -17.54 2.47
CA SER A 202 -22.35 -17.51 3.93
C SER A 202 -23.54 -16.85 4.64
N ASP A 203 -24.77 -17.10 4.16
CA ASP A 203 -26.02 -16.52 4.68
C ASP A 203 -26.02 -14.96 4.68
N TRP A 204 -25.35 -14.36 3.70
CA TRP A 204 -25.25 -12.91 3.57
C TRP A 204 -25.64 -12.47 2.17
N GLU A 205 -26.96 -12.49 1.90
CA GLU A 205 -27.52 -12.23 0.57
C GLU A 205 -27.11 -10.87 -0.02
N ASN A 206 -27.14 -9.82 0.81
CA ASN A 206 -26.76 -8.45 0.43
C ASN A 206 -25.61 -7.97 1.32
N PRO A 207 -24.36 -8.36 1.02
CA PRO A 207 -23.22 -8.01 1.86
C PRO A 207 -22.91 -6.52 1.82
N THR A 208 -22.79 -5.90 2.99
CA THR A 208 -22.35 -4.51 3.18
C THR A 208 -20.82 -4.44 3.27
N VAL A 209 -20.16 -5.04 2.28
CA VAL A 209 -18.70 -5.14 2.17
C VAL A 209 -18.29 -4.72 0.77
N ASP A 210 -17.38 -3.76 0.67
CA ASP A 210 -16.76 -3.35 -0.58
C ASP A 210 -15.72 -4.40 -1.00
N ILE A 211 -15.91 -5.00 -2.18
CA ILE A 211 -14.91 -5.87 -2.79
C ILE A 211 -13.91 -5.00 -3.55
N VAL A 212 -12.65 -5.04 -3.11
CA VAL A 212 -11.57 -4.16 -3.58
C VAL A 212 -10.57 -4.98 -4.41
N PRO A 213 -10.65 -4.95 -5.75
CA PRO A 213 -9.63 -5.57 -6.58
C PRO A 213 -8.29 -4.82 -6.41
N LEU A 214 -7.21 -5.57 -6.26
CA LEU A 214 -5.85 -5.05 -6.23
C LEU A 214 -5.07 -5.52 -7.46
N PHE A 215 -4.79 -4.57 -8.35
CA PHE A 215 -3.96 -4.77 -9.55
C PHE A 215 -2.50 -4.46 -9.22
N GLU A 216 -1.62 -5.46 -9.37
CA GLU A 216 -0.21 -5.37 -8.90
C GLU A 216 0.81 -5.50 -10.05
N SER A 217 0.51 -6.29 -11.08
CA SER A 217 1.41 -6.46 -12.23
C SER A 217 1.20 -5.36 -13.28
N VAL A 218 2.20 -5.15 -14.15
CA VAL A 218 2.09 -4.21 -15.27
C VAL A 218 0.96 -4.64 -16.21
N ASP A 219 0.83 -5.93 -16.47
CA ASP A 219 -0.20 -6.48 -17.35
C ASP A 219 -1.60 -6.34 -16.73
N ASP A 220 -1.72 -6.54 -15.41
CA ASP A 220 -2.98 -6.36 -14.68
C ASP A 220 -3.45 -4.90 -14.78
N LEU A 221 -2.52 -3.95 -14.61
CA LEU A 221 -2.81 -2.52 -14.68
C LEU A 221 -3.24 -2.09 -16.09
N GLN A 222 -2.69 -2.69 -17.13
CA GLN A 222 -3.05 -2.40 -18.53
C GLN A 222 -4.43 -2.93 -18.91
N ASN A 223 -4.92 -3.98 -18.24
CA ASN A 223 -6.21 -4.61 -18.53
C ASN A 223 -7.29 -4.31 -17.47
N ALA A 224 -6.98 -3.45 -16.49
CA ALA A 224 -7.83 -3.22 -15.34
C ALA A 224 -9.20 -2.65 -15.72
N ASP A 225 -9.26 -1.76 -16.71
CA ASP A 225 -10.50 -1.16 -17.22
C ASP A 225 -11.44 -2.20 -17.84
N VAL A 226 -10.91 -3.13 -18.64
CA VAL A 226 -11.69 -4.23 -19.24
C VAL A 226 -12.28 -5.14 -18.16
N ILE A 227 -11.49 -5.45 -17.11
CA ILE A 227 -11.95 -6.23 -15.97
C ILE A 227 -13.08 -5.50 -15.23
N MET A 228 -12.91 -4.20 -14.98
CA MET A 228 -13.93 -3.41 -14.29
C MET A 228 -15.18 -3.19 -15.14
N GLU A 229 -15.08 -3.04 -16.45
CA GLU A 229 -16.24 -2.95 -17.36
C GLU A 229 -17.10 -4.21 -17.28
N LYS A 230 -16.49 -5.40 -17.31
CA LYS A 230 -17.20 -6.67 -17.11
C LYS A 230 -17.97 -6.68 -15.78
N LEU A 231 -17.38 -6.17 -14.71
CA LEU A 231 -18.04 -6.06 -13.40
C LEU A 231 -19.18 -5.05 -13.41
N TYR A 232 -18.99 -3.88 -14.03
CA TYR A 232 -20.03 -2.84 -14.07
C TYR A 232 -21.23 -3.21 -14.93
N THR A 233 -21.02 -4.08 -15.93
CA THR A 233 -22.11 -4.65 -16.76
C THR A 233 -22.77 -5.88 -16.15
N ASN A 234 -22.16 -6.51 -15.15
CA ASN A 234 -22.76 -7.65 -14.45
C ASN A 234 -23.94 -7.19 -13.57
N THR A 235 -25.11 -7.80 -13.74
CA THR A 235 -26.35 -7.35 -13.08
C THR A 235 -26.24 -7.38 -11.55
N ILE A 236 -25.70 -8.47 -10.99
CA ILE A 236 -25.58 -8.64 -9.54
C ILE A 236 -24.54 -7.69 -8.95
N TYR A 237 -23.40 -7.52 -9.64
CA TYR A 237 -22.37 -6.60 -9.15
C TYR A 237 -22.80 -5.14 -9.27
N ALA A 238 -23.52 -4.76 -10.33
CA ALA A 238 -24.10 -3.43 -10.46
C ALA A 238 -25.15 -3.15 -9.37
N GLU A 239 -25.98 -4.13 -9.01
CA GLU A 239 -26.91 -4.01 -7.87
C GLU A 239 -26.17 -3.87 -6.54
N HIS A 240 -25.12 -4.67 -6.33
CA HIS A 240 -24.25 -4.54 -5.18
C HIS A 240 -23.67 -3.12 -5.10
N LEU A 241 -23.10 -2.59 -6.19
CA LEU A 241 -22.58 -1.22 -6.24
C LEU A 241 -23.64 -0.15 -5.95
N LYS A 242 -24.89 -0.31 -6.40
CA LYS A 242 -25.99 0.61 -6.03
C LYS A 242 -26.20 0.65 -4.52
N ASN A 243 -26.18 -0.51 -3.87
CA ASN A 243 -26.26 -0.61 -2.40
C ASN A 243 -25.01 -0.04 -1.70
N ARG A 244 -23.92 0.16 -2.44
CA ARG A 244 -22.69 0.84 -2.01
C ARG A 244 -22.58 2.27 -2.54
N ASN A 245 -23.70 2.92 -2.87
CA ASN A 245 -23.77 4.31 -3.37
C ASN A 245 -23.04 4.54 -4.70
N ASN A 246 -23.00 3.52 -5.57
CA ASN A 246 -22.24 3.49 -6.82
C ASN A 246 -20.77 3.91 -6.63
N LYS A 247 -20.16 3.51 -5.51
CA LYS A 247 -18.75 3.75 -5.20
C LYS A 247 -17.96 2.45 -5.35
N GLN A 248 -16.87 2.49 -6.10
CA GLN A 248 -15.96 1.36 -6.24
C GLN A 248 -14.57 1.78 -5.76
N THR A 249 -14.05 1.09 -4.74
CA THR A 249 -12.65 1.27 -4.34
C THR A 249 -11.78 0.30 -5.13
N ILE A 250 -10.70 0.78 -5.75
CA ILE A 250 -9.73 -0.04 -6.48
C ILE A 250 -8.35 0.19 -5.87
N MET A 251 -7.65 -0.89 -5.52
CA MET A 251 -6.30 -0.78 -4.97
C MET A 251 -5.25 -0.94 -6.06
N LEU A 252 -4.21 -0.10 -6.04
CA LEU A 252 -3.14 -0.13 -7.03
C LEU A 252 -1.78 -0.43 -6.38
N GLY A 253 -1.10 -1.46 -6.89
CA GLY A 253 0.15 -2.01 -6.35
C GLY A 253 1.41 -1.38 -6.94
N PHE A 254 1.97 -0.36 -6.29
CA PHE A 254 3.19 0.31 -6.77
C PHE A 254 4.48 -0.50 -6.55
N SER A 255 4.59 -1.20 -5.41
CA SER A 255 5.83 -1.85 -4.97
C SER A 255 6.18 -3.05 -5.85
N ASP A 256 5.20 -3.89 -6.15
CA ASP A 256 5.38 -5.05 -7.02
C ASP A 256 5.56 -4.59 -8.48
N GLY A 257 4.83 -3.55 -8.92
CA GLY A 257 5.08 -2.90 -10.21
C GLY A 257 6.53 -2.45 -10.39
N THR A 258 7.15 -1.80 -9.40
CA THR A 258 8.56 -1.37 -9.49
C THR A 258 9.53 -2.57 -9.49
N LYS A 259 9.21 -3.64 -8.74
CA LYS A 259 9.99 -4.89 -8.74
C LYS A 259 9.97 -5.56 -10.11
N ASP A 260 8.83 -5.55 -10.80
CA ASP A 260 8.64 -6.31 -12.04
C ASP A 260 8.90 -5.49 -13.30
N GLY A 261 8.46 -4.23 -13.33
CA GLY A 261 8.55 -3.32 -14.48
C GLY A 261 9.67 -2.27 -14.39
N GLY A 262 10.35 -2.12 -13.26
CA GLY A 262 11.31 -1.02 -13.07
C GLY A 262 10.63 0.33 -12.82
N TYR A 263 11.42 1.36 -12.55
CA TYR A 263 10.91 2.60 -11.94
C TYR A 263 9.97 3.42 -12.86
N LEU A 264 10.37 3.69 -14.10
CA LEU A 264 9.59 4.52 -15.02
C LEU A 264 8.30 3.82 -15.44
N MET A 265 8.39 2.59 -15.96
CA MET A 265 7.24 1.81 -16.41
C MET A 265 6.22 1.60 -15.31
N ALA A 266 6.63 1.24 -14.09
CA ALA A 266 5.70 1.03 -13.00
C ALA A 266 4.88 2.28 -12.66
N ASN A 267 5.54 3.44 -12.54
CA ASN A 267 4.83 4.69 -12.20
C ASN A 267 3.97 5.18 -13.36
N TRP A 268 4.42 4.99 -14.61
CA TRP A 268 3.65 5.36 -15.79
C TRP A 268 2.42 4.48 -16.01
N SER A 269 2.56 3.16 -15.86
CA SER A 269 1.42 2.22 -15.93
C SER A 269 0.37 2.51 -14.88
N ILE A 270 0.76 2.90 -13.66
CA ILE A 270 -0.20 3.32 -12.63
C ILE A 270 -0.95 4.60 -13.05
N TYR A 271 -0.25 5.59 -13.62
CA TYR A 271 -0.89 6.80 -14.11
C TYR A 271 -1.93 6.47 -15.20
N LYS A 272 -1.54 5.68 -16.22
CA LYS A 272 -2.45 5.24 -17.29
C LYS A 272 -3.63 4.43 -16.77
N ALA A 273 -3.39 3.49 -15.86
CA ALA A 273 -4.45 2.71 -15.24
C ALA A 273 -5.45 3.60 -14.49
N LYS A 274 -4.98 4.64 -13.79
CA LYS A 274 -5.87 5.60 -13.12
C LYS A 274 -6.71 6.41 -14.10
N GLU A 275 -6.16 6.85 -15.23
CA GLU A 275 -6.93 7.53 -16.29
C GLU A 275 -8.00 6.58 -16.87
N MET A 276 -7.59 5.39 -17.30
CA MET A 276 -8.49 4.40 -17.91
C MET A 276 -9.60 3.95 -16.94
N LEU A 277 -9.25 3.68 -15.68
CA LEU A 277 -10.21 3.32 -14.64
C LEU A 277 -11.17 4.47 -14.29
N THR A 278 -10.70 5.72 -14.36
CA THR A 278 -11.56 6.90 -14.20
C THR A 278 -12.55 7.00 -15.35
N GLU A 279 -12.07 6.88 -16.59
CA GLU A 279 -12.89 6.95 -17.80
C GLU A 279 -13.99 5.88 -17.79
N ILE A 280 -13.63 4.61 -17.58
CA ILE A 280 -14.59 3.51 -17.58
C ILE A 280 -15.60 3.64 -16.42
N SER A 281 -15.17 4.09 -15.24
CA SER A 281 -16.09 4.31 -14.12
C SER A 281 -17.07 5.45 -14.39
N ARG A 282 -16.61 6.56 -15.00
CA ARG A 282 -17.49 7.67 -15.41
C ARG A 282 -18.53 7.21 -16.43
N LYS A 283 -18.17 6.37 -17.41
CA LYS A 283 -19.09 5.79 -18.40
C LYS A 283 -20.28 5.07 -17.76
N TYR A 284 -20.09 4.43 -16.61
CA TYR A 284 -21.13 3.69 -15.88
C TYR A 284 -21.68 4.44 -14.65
N ASN A 285 -21.38 5.74 -14.50
CA ASN A 285 -21.80 6.58 -13.36
C ASN A 285 -21.36 6.00 -12.00
N ILE A 286 -20.15 5.45 -11.96
CA ILE A 286 -19.51 4.90 -10.77
C ILE A 286 -18.43 5.86 -10.28
N LYS A 287 -18.45 6.15 -8.99
CA LYS A 287 -17.41 6.94 -8.31
C LYS A 287 -16.26 6.02 -7.94
N VAL A 288 -15.22 5.99 -8.77
CA VAL A 288 -14.01 5.23 -8.45
C VAL A 288 -13.17 5.97 -7.41
N ILE A 289 -12.68 5.23 -6.42
CA ILE A 289 -11.75 5.71 -5.40
C ILE A 289 -10.48 4.86 -5.47
N PHE A 290 -9.33 5.51 -5.61
CA PHE A 290 -8.05 4.84 -5.67
C PHE A 290 -7.46 4.65 -4.28
N PHE A 291 -7.27 3.39 -3.89
CA PHE A 291 -6.49 3.00 -2.74
C PHE A 291 -5.05 2.71 -3.15
N ASP A 292 -4.16 3.66 -2.91
CA ASP A 292 -2.76 3.48 -3.27
C ASP A 292 -2.00 2.67 -2.21
N GLY A 293 -1.41 1.54 -2.63
CA GLY A 293 -0.41 0.78 -1.85
C GLY A 293 0.90 1.54 -1.58
N ARG A 294 0.94 2.82 -1.93
CA ARG A 294 2.02 3.78 -1.79
C ARG A 294 2.12 4.30 -0.36
N GLY A 295 3.34 4.64 0.08
CA GLY A 295 3.59 5.35 1.35
C GLY A 295 4.98 5.14 1.94
N GLY A 296 5.93 4.74 1.08
CA GLY A 296 7.28 4.35 1.46
C GLY A 296 8.37 5.12 0.73
N PRO A 297 9.54 4.49 0.50
CA PRO A 297 10.57 5.06 -0.36
C PRO A 297 10.12 5.22 -1.83
N PRO A 298 10.71 6.13 -2.63
CA PRO A 298 10.54 6.20 -4.09
C PRO A 298 10.62 4.84 -4.78
N ALA A 299 11.58 4.00 -4.38
CA ALA A 299 11.76 2.62 -4.87
C ALA A 299 10.56 1.67 -4.65
N ARG A 300 9.53 2.12 -3.93
CA ARG A 300 8.25 1.42 -3.69
C ARG A 300 7.06 2.25 -4.15
N GLY A 301 7.29 3.12 -5.13
CA GLY A 301 6.36 4.13 -5.64
C GLY A 301 6.06 5.26 -4.66
N GLY A 302 6.81 5.39 -3.57
CA GLY A 302 6.62 6.43 -2.55
C GLY A 302 7.33 7.75 -2.88
N GLY A 303 7.99 8.36 -1.91
CA GLY A 303 8.61 9.67 -2.06
C GLY A 303 7.75 10.81 -1.50
N LYS A 304 7.67 11.95 -2.19
CA LYS A 304 6.83 13.08 -1.76
C LYS A 304 5.37 12.84 -2.14
N THR A 305 4.65 12.13 -1.27
CA THR A 305 3.26 11.70 -1.50
C THR A 305 2.30 12.85 -1.85
N HIS A 306 2.39 13.99 -1.15
CA HIS A 306 1.52 15.15 -1.44
C HIS A 306 1.73 15.68 -2.86
N LYS A 307 2.98 15.72 -3.35
CA LYS A 307 3.26 16.18 -4.73
C LYS A 307 2.68 15.26 -5.78
N PHE A 308 2.71 13.95 -5.54
CA PHE A 308 2.11 13.00 -6.47
C PHE A 308 0.60 13.20 -6.59
N TYR A 309 -0.10 13.38 -5.47
CA TYR A 309 -1.53 13.66 -5.53
C TYR A 309 -1.80 15.02 -6.18
N ALA A 310 -0.99 16.04 -5.87
CA ALA A 310 -1.08 17.35 -6.49
C ALA A 310 -0.70 17.37 -7.99
N SER A 311 -0.10 16.29 -8.51
CA SER A 311 0.32 16.18 -9.91
C SER A 311 -0.67 15.41 -10.79
N LEU A 312 -1.77 14.92 -10.23
CA LEU A 312 -2.79 14.20 -11.00
C LEU A 312 -3.65 15.21 -11.76
N GLY A 313 -3.87 14.95 -13.05
CA GLY A 313 -4.72 15.78 -13.91
C GLY A 313 -6.21 15.54 -13.71
N PRO A 314 -7.07 16.35 -14.37
CA PRO A 314 -8.54 16.29 -14.24
C PRO A 314 -9.15 14.98 -14.77
N ASN A 315 -8.40 14.23 -15.57
CA ASN A 315 -8.78 12.94 -16.12
C ASN A 315 -8.62 11.77 -15.13
N ILE A 316 -8.14 12.04 -13.90
CA ILE A 316 -8.01 11.06 -12.83
C ILE A 316 -8.90 11.47 -11.65
N GLU A 317 -9.72 10.55 -11.15
CA GLU A 317 -10.54 10.80 -9.96
C GLU A 317 -9.67 11.10 -8.73
N ASN A 318 -10.03 12.18 -8.02
CA ASN A 318 -9.31 12.67 -6.85
C ASN A 318 -10.24 13.05 -5.66
N ASN A 319 -11.49 12.57 -5.67
CA ASN A 319 -12.49 12.86 -4.64
C ASN A 319 -12.09 12.41 -3.22
N GLU A 320 -11.26 11.37 -3.11
CA GLU A 320 -10.76 10.84 -1.85
C GLU A 320 -9.34 10.32 -2.02
N ILE A 321 -8.46 10.68 -1.08
CA ILE A 321 -7.08 10.16 -1.04
C ILE A 321 -7.07 9.00 -0.04
N GLN A 322 -6.97 7.77 -0.56
CA GLN A 322 -6.71 6.58 0.25
C GLN A 322 -5.27 6.11 0.03
N VAL A 323 -4.46 6.10 1.09
CA VAL A 323 -3.02 5.82 1.01
C VAL A 323 -2.56 4.91 2.14
N THR A 324 -1.65 3.99 1.82
CA THR A 324 -1.08 3.08 2.81
C THR A 324 0.05 3.76 3.60
N VAL A 325 -0.18 4.09 4.87
CA VAL A 325 0.94 4.53 5.75
C VAL A 325 1.79 3.32 6.14
N GLN A 326 3.05 3.30 5.70
CA GLN A 326 3.95 2.19 6.01
C GLN A 326 4.39 2.22 7.48
N GLY A 327 4.41 1.06 8.14
CA GLY A 327 4.70 0.94 9.57
C GLY A 327 6.00 1.62 10.01
N GLN A 328 7.06 1.54 9.20
CA GLN A 328 8.35 2.18 9.50
C GLN A 328 8.34 3.72 9.42
N THR A 329 7.25 4.31 8.93
CA THR A 329 7.08 5.77 8.79
C THR A 329 6.12 6.38 9.81
N ILE A 330 5.37 5.54 10.55
CA ILE A 330 4.34 6.02 11.48
C ILE A 330 4.95 6.96 12.52
N SER A 331 6.06 6.56 13.15
CA SER A 331 6.70 7.38 14.18
C SER A 331 7.27 8.70 13.63
N SER A 332 7.77 8.71 12.39
CA SER A 332 8.31 9.94 11.79
C SER A 332 7.23 10.89 11.30
N ASN A 333 6.11 10.37 10.81
CA ASN A 333 5.06 11.18 10.21
C ASN A 333 4.00 11.57 11.23
N PHE A 334 3.73 10.72 12.22
CA PHE A 334 2.60 10.86 13.16
C PHE A 334 2.99 10.66 14.63
N GLY A 335 4.29 10.55 14.94
CA GLY A 335 4.75 10.32 16.33
C GLY A 335 4.71 11.55 17.24
N THR A 336 4.61 12.75 16.68
CA THR A 336 4.42 14.01 17.42
C THR A 336 3.23 14.78 16.86
N LEU A 337 2.66 15.69 17.66
CA LEU A 337 1.53 16.52 17.21
C LEU A 337 1.92 17.38 15.99
N ASP A 338 3.10 18.01 16.03
CA ASP A 338 3.57 18.88 14.94
C ASP A 338 3.81 18.09 13.65
N SER A 339 4.49 16.93 13.74
CA SER A 339 4.70 16.08 12.56
C SER A 339 3.38 15.57 12.00
N CYS A 340 2.45 15.15 12.86
CA CYS A 340 1.14 14.66 12.46
C CYS A 340 0.36 15.74 11.71
N ARG A 341 0.28 16.95 12.29
CA ARG A 341 -0.37 18.11 11.68
C ARG A 341 0.23 18.42 10.30
N TYR A 342 1.54 18.57 10.22
CA TYR A 342 2.23 18.87 8.97
C TYR A 342 1.96 17.84 7.86
N ASN A 343 1.97 16.54 8.19
CA ASN A 343 1.73 15.50 7.20
C ASN A 343 0.26 15.44 6.75
N LEU A 344 -0.70 15.65 7.66
CA LEU A 344 -2.12 15.73 7.32
C LEU A 344 -2.43 16.96 6.47
N GLU A 345 -1.92 18.13 6.84
CA GLU A 345 -2.08 19.39 6.10
C GLU A 345 -1.53 19.27 4.67
N ASN A 346 -0.39 18.60 4.48
CA ASN A 346 0.17 18.37 3.15
C ASN A 346 -0.74 17.50 2.27
N LEU A 347 -1.34 16.43 2.82
CA LEU A 347 -2.24 15.57 2.07
C LEU A 347 -3.55 16.28 1.73
N LEU A 348 -4.11 17.02 2.70
CA LEU A 348 -5.31 17.84 2.48
C LEU A 348 -5.06 18.92 1.42
N SER A 349 -3.92 19.62 1.52
CA SER A 349 -3.53 20.65 0.55
C SER A 349 -3.37 20.06 -0.85
N ALA A 350 -2.82 18.85 -0.98
CA ALA A 350 -2.70 18.19 -2.28
C ALA A 350 -4.08 17.87 -2.90
N GLY A 351 -5.04 17.39 -2.11
CA GLY A 351 -6.40 17.13 -2.58
C GLY A 351 -7.12 18.41 -3.03
N VAL A 352 -6.99 19.50 -2.24
CA VAL A 352 -7.63 20.78 -2.55
C VAL A 352 -6.97 21.49 -3.73
N SER A 353 -5.63 21.41 -3.85
CA SER A 353 -4.88 22.16 -4.86
C SER A 353 -5.29 21.79 -6.29
N ASN A 354 -5.60 20.51 -6.53
CA ASN A 354 -6.05 20.04 -7.84
C ASN A 354 -7.37 20.68 -8.30
N GLN A 355 -8.27 21.03 -7.37
CA GLN A 355 -9.56 21.61 -7.71
C GLN A 355 -9.52 23.14 -7.76
N VAL A 356 -8.68 23.77 -6.93
CA VAL A 356 -8.66 25.23 -6.77
C VAL A 356 -7.67 25.91 -7.72
N PHE A 357 -6.52 25.28 -7.99
CA PHE A 357 -5.44 25.88 -8.77
C PHE A 357 -5.29 25.27 -10.17
N ASP A 358 -6.34 24.62 -10.67
CA ASP A 358 -6.32 23.90 -11.95
C ASP A 358 -6.01 24.86 -13.12
N LYS A 359 -4.73 24.88 -13.53
CA LYS A 359 -4.20 25.72 -14.61
C LYS A 359 -3.93 24.89 -15.87
N ASN A 360 -4.59 23.74 -16.04
CA ASN A 360 -4.28 22.74 -17.08
C ASN A 360 -2.82 22.22 -17.05
N GLN A 361 -2.00 22.62 -16.06
CA GLN A 361 -0.58 22.22 -15.94
C GLN A 361 -0.40 20.73 -15.60
N ASN A 362 -1.46 20.08 -15.11
CA ASN A 362 -1.45 18.66 -14.80
C ASN A 362 -2.05 17.81 -15.94
N GLU A 363 -2.51 18.43 -17.03
CA GLU A 363 -3.03 17.70 -18.20
C GLU A 363 -1.88 17.36 -19.16
N LEU A 364 -1.63 16.07 -19.35
CA LEU A 364 -0.63 15.59 -20.30
C LEU A 364 -1.22 15.59 -21.71
N SER A 365 -0.57 16.28 -22.64
CA SER A 365 -0.93 16.22 -24.06
C SER A 365 -0.64 14.83 -24.65
N ILE A 366 -1.22 14.52 -25.81
CA ILE A 366 -0.95 13.26 -26.54
C ILE A 366 0.57 13.08 -26.76
N ASN A 367 1.26 14.15 -27.18
CA ASN A 367 2.71 14.12 -27.38
C ASN A 367 3.49 13.88 -26.06
N ASP A 368 3.04 14.45 -24.95
CA ASP A 368 3.65 14.18 -23.63
C ASP A 368 3.51 12.70 -23.24
N LYS A 369 2.32 12.12 -23.47
CA LYS A 369 2.05 10.70 -23.22
C LYS A 369 2.91 9.80 -24.10
N GLU A 370 3.10 10.13 -25.37
CA GLU A 370 3.99 9.40 -26.29
C GLU A 370 5.46 9.45 -25.83
N ILE A 371 5.94 10.60 -25.34
CA ILE A 371 7.29 10.72 -24.78
C ILE A 371 7.42 9.87 -23.51
N LEU A 372 6.41 9.88 -22.63
CA LEU A 372 6.38 9.05 -21.42
C LEU A 372 6.34 7.56 -21.74
N ASP A 373 5.59 7.14 -22.78
CA ASP A 373 5.58 5.76 -23.27
C ASP A 373 6.97 5.34 -23.75
N GLN A 374 7.67 6.19 -24.52
CA GLN A 374 9.04 5.91 -24.95
C GLN A 374 10.01 5.79 -23.77
N LEU A 375 9.96 6.74 -22.82
CA LEU A 375 10.79 6.71 -21.62
C LEU A 375 10.53 5.44 -20.78
N ALA A 376 9.25 5.09 -20.61
CA ALA A 376 8.83 3.89 -19.88
C ALA A 376 9.33 2.62 -20.55
N ASN A 377 9.16 2.49 -21.87
CA ASN A 377 9.60 1.31 -22.64
C ASN A 377 11.12 1.14 -22.61
N LEU A 378 11.89 2.21 -22.87
CA LEU A 378 13.36 2.18 -22.82
C LEU A 378 13.86 1.82 -21.42
N GLY A 379 13.26 2.41 -20.38
CA GLY A 379 13.59 2.09 -19.00
C GLY A 379 13.24 0.65 -18.63
N TYR A 380 12.10 0.14 -19.12
CA TYR A 380 11.66 -1.22 -18.90
C TYR A 380 12.58 -2.25 -19.56
N GLU A 381 12.93 -2.06 -20.83
CA GLU A 381 13.86 -2.94 -21.55
C GLU A 381 15.21 -3.03 -20.85
N LYS A 382 15.75 -1.88 -20.42
CA LYS A 382 17.00 -1.83 -19.65
C LYS A 382 16.89 -2.58 -18.33
N TYR A 383 15.80 -2.38 -17.60
CA TYR A 383 15.55 -3.06 -16.33
C TYR A 383 15.34 -4.56 -16.52
N LEU A 384 14.61 -4.97 -17.55
CA LEU A 384 14.35 -6.37 -17.87
C LEU A 384 15.63 -7.11 -18.27
N SER A 385 16.49 -6.48 -19.08
CA SER A 385 17.82 -7.01 -19.40
C SER A 385 18.67 -7.22 -18.13
N PHE A 386 18.65 -6.26 -17.21
CA PHE A 386 19.35 -6.35 -15.93
C PHE A 386 18.77 -7.45 -15.02
N LYS A 387 17.43 -7.54 -14.92
CA LYS A 387 16.70 -8.55 -14.15
C LYS A 387 16.94 -9.97 -14.69
N ASN A 388 16.99 -10.13 -16.01
CA ASN A 388 17.22 -11.41 -16.67
C ASN A 388 18.70 -11.81 -16.71
N HIS A 389 19.61 -10.95 -16.25
CA HIS A 389 21.03 -11.27 -16.19
C HIS A 389 21.26 -12.48 -15.25
N PRO A 390 22.04 -13.50 -15.63
CA PRO A 390 22.21 -14.74 -14.84
C PRO A 390 22.73 -14.52 -13.41
N HIS A 391 23.41 -13.40 -13.17
CA HIS A 391 23.93 -13.03 -11.85
C HIS A 391 22.98 -12.18 -11.00
N PHE A 392 21.81 -11.76 -11.49
CA PHE A 392 20.89 -10.90 -10.74
C PHE A 392 20.44 -11.51 -9.41
N ILE A 393 19.87 -12.72 -9.43
CA ILE A 393 19.46 -13.43 -8.22
C ILE A 393 20.66 -13.84 -7.36
N PRO A 394 21.69 -14.50 -7.91
CA PRO A 394 22.87 -14.86 -7.13
C PRO A 394 23.54 -13.67 -6.44
N TYR A 395 23.57 -12.49 -7.08
CA TYR A 395 24.15 -11.29 -6.48
C TYR A 395 23.37 -10.84 -5.26
N LEU A 396 22.03 -10.79 -5.33
CA LEU A 396 21.19 -10.49 -4.17
C LEU A 396 21.32 -11.55 -3.08
N GLU A 397 21.45 -12.82 -3.43
CA GLU A 397 21.57 -13.90 -2.46
C GLU A 397 22.94 -13.97 -1.78
N GLU A 398 24.01 -13.65 -2.48
CA GLU A 398 25.39 -13.86 -2.01
C GLU A 398 26.03 -12.56 -1.48
N MET A 399 25.71 -11.42 -2.09
CA MET A 399 26.34 -10.13 -1.77
C MET A 399 25.49 -9.24 -0.87
N SER A 400 24.20 -9.55 -0.68
CA SER A 400 23.27 -8.71 0.09
C SER A 400 22.76 -9.39 1.36
N THR A 401 21.95 -8.66 2.13
CA THR A 401 21.30 -9.19 3.34
C THR A 401 20.01 -9.98 3.06
N LEU A 402 19.70 -10.31 1.80
CA LEU A 402 18.41 -10.91 1.42
C LEU A 402 18.06 -12.16 2.24
N LYS A 403 19.02 -13.08 2.39
CA LYS A 403 18.86 -14.33 3.16
C LYS A 403 18.55 -14.11 4.64
N TYR A 404 18.92 -12.95 5.18
CA TYR A 404 18.76 -12.61 6.60
C TYR A 404 17.41 -11.95 6.91
N TYR A 405 16.70 -11.40 5.90
CA TYR A 405 15.36 -10.85 6.11
C TYR A 405 14.36 -11.89 6.65
N ALA A 406 14.49 -13.15 6.23
CA ALA A 406 13.68 -14.25 6.78
C ALA A 406 14.09 -14.66 8.21
N LYS A 407 15.37 -14.46 8.57
CA LYS A 407 15.90 -14.77 9.91
C LYS A 407 15.57 -13.67 10.93
N THR A 408 15.31 -12.45 10.45
CA THR A 408 14.87 -11.33 11.28
C THR A 408 13.35 -11.34 11.42
N ASN A 409 12.81 -11.30 12.64
CA ASN A 409 11.39 -11.02 12.92
C ASN A 409 11.00 -9.55 12.60
N ILE A 410 11.57 -8.95 11.56
CA ILE A 410 11.28 -7.58 11.09
C ILE A 410 9.98 -7.56 10.27
N GLY A 411 9.62 -8.68 9.63
CA GLY A 411 8.34 -8.88 8.97
C GLY A 411 7.45 -9.84 9.75
N SER A 412 6.14 -9.58 9.81
CA SER A 412 5.14 -10.54 10.33
C SER A 412 4.91 -11.73 9.39
N ARG A 413 5.50 -11.70 8.18
CA ARG A 413 5.30 -12.70 7.14
C ARG A 413 6.66 -13.22 6.62
N PRO A 414 6.75 -14.48 6.15
CA PRO A 414 7.99 -15.04 5.60
C PRO A 414 8.50 -14.26 4.37
N ALA A 415 9.82 -14.27 4.12
CA ALA A 415 10.41 -13.50 3.01
C ALA A 415 10.08 -14.06 1.62
N LYS A 416 9.73 -15.36 1.53
CA LYS A 416 9.35 -16.08 0.31
C LYS A 416 7.91 -16.59 0.38
N ARG A 417 7.28 -16.83 -0.77
CA ARG A 417 5.98 -17.51 -0.87
C ARG A 417 6.11 -19.05 -0.76
N ASN A 418 7.17 -19.66 -1.29
CA ASN A 418 7.43 -21.11 -1.24
C ASN A 418 8.74 -21.50 -0.50
N LYS A 419 8.87 -22.78 -0.12
CA LYS A 419 10.03 -23.37 0.61
C LYS A 419 11.14 -23.97 -0.29
N SER A 420 11.15 -23.70 -1.60
CA SER A 420 12.13 -24.26 -2.53
C SER A 420 13.58 -23.83 -2.21
N ALA A 421 14.55 -24.71 -2.51
CA ALA A 421 15.97 -24.49 -2.23
C ALA A 421 16.60 -23.39 -3.12
N GLN A 422 16.12 -23.24 -4.36
CA GLN A 422 16.49 -22.13 -5.25
C GLN A 422 15.46 -21.00 -5.13
N LEU A 423 15.94 -19.75 -5.06
CA LEU A 423 15.08 -18.57 -4.97
C LEU A 423 14.55 -18.23 -6.36
N ASP A 424 13.24 -18.40 -6.54
CA ASP A 424 12.52 -17.81 -7.68
C ASP A 424 12.25 -16.33 -7.40
N PHE A 425 12.53 -15.47 -8.38
CA PHE A 425 12.22 -14.05 -8.30
C PHE A 425 10.72 -13.79 -8.13
N ALA A 426 9.86 -14.63 -8.73
CA ALA A 426 8.42 -14.52 -8.58
C ALA A 426 7.95 -14.71 -7.13
N ASP A 427 8.71 -15.50 -6.35
CA ASP A 427 8.44 -15.76 -4.93
C ASP A 427 8.99 -14.67 -4.00
N LEU A 428 9.82 -13.76 -4.52
CA LEU A 428 10.44 -12.69 -3.74
C LEU A 428 9.48 -11.52 -3.55
N ARG A 429 9.13 -11.25 -2.29
CA ARG A 429 8.27 -10.10 -1.93
C ARG A 429 9.00 -8.76 -2.11
N ALA A 430 8.27 -7.72 -2.49
CA ALA A 430 8.82 -6.39 -2.73
C ALA A 430 9.58 -5.78 -1.52
N ILE A 431 9.15 -6.07 -0.28
CA ILE A 431 9.81 -5.53 0.94
C ILE A 431 11.25 -6.07 1.09
N PRO A 432 11.49 -7.40 1.17
CA PRO A 432 12.85 -7.94 1.17
C PRO A 432 13.67 -7.52 -0.06
N PHE A 433 13.05 -7.47 -1.25
CA PHE A 433 13.73 -7.07 -2.48
C PHE A 433 14.31 -5.65 -2.38
N VAL A 434 13.46 -4.66 -2.15
CA VAL A 434 13.88 -3.25 -2.03
C VAL A 434 14.79 -3.04 -0.82
N GLY A 435 14.47 -3.71 0.29
CA GLY A 435 15.28 -3.66 1.50
C GLY A 435 16.71 -4.13 1.27
N SER A 436 16.92 -5.17 0.46
CA SER A 436 18.25 -5.71 0.17
C SER A 436 19.11 -4.73 -0.63
N TRP A 437 18.54 -4.08 -1.65
CA TRP A 437 19.22 -3.04 -2.42
C TRP A 437 19.55 -1.80 -1.59
N SER A 438 18.69 -1.46 -0.62
CA SER A 438 18.90 -0.34 0.28
C SER A 438 20.04 -0.61 1.28
N GLN A 439 20.14 -1.84 1.79
CA GLN A 439 21.25 -2.27 2.66
C GLN A 439 22.60 -2.33 1.93
N LEU A 440 22.58 -2.48 0.60
CA LEU A 440 23.78 -2.34 -0.23
C LEU A 440 24.16 -0.88 -0.53
N LYS A 441 23.27 0.07 -0.23
CA LYS A 441 23.38 1.49 -0.65
C LYS A 441 23.55 1.63 -2.16
N GLN A 442 22.97 0.71 -2.91
CA GLN A 442 22.92 0.79 -4.36
C GLN A 442 21.57 1.37 -4.80
N ASN A 443 20.47 1.07 -4.09
CA ASN A 443 19.10 1.59 -4.35
C ASN A 443 18.59 1.43 -5.79
N VAL A 444 19.01 0.35 -6.46
CA VAL A 444 18.64 0.02 -7.85
C VAL A 444 17.15 0.27 -8.18
N PRO A 445 16.16 -0.17 -7.38
CA PRO A 445 14.76 -0.06 -7.78
C PRO A 445 14.24 1.38 -7.87
N GLY A 446 14.96 2.37 -7.35
CA GLY A 446 14.54 3.77 -7.40
C GLY A 446 15.03 4.56 -8.62
N PHE A 447 15.87 3.97 -9.48
CA PHE A 447 16.45 4.72 -10.60
C PHE A 447 16.90 3.90 -11.81
N PHE A 448 17.12 2.60 -11.68
CA PHE A 448 17.72 1.83 -12.75
C PHE A 448 16.84 1.86 -14.02
N GLY A 449 17.40 2.28 -15.15
CA GLY A 449 16.69 2.50 -16.42
C GLY A 449 16.34 3.96 -16.69
N VAL A 450 16.34 4.84 -15.68
CA VAL A 450 16.05 6.28 -15.86
C VAL A 450 17.15 6.96 -16.68
N GLY A 451 18.42 6.70 -16.35
CA GLY A 451 19.56 7.25 -17.08
C GLY A 451 19.57 6.76 -18.52
N THR A 452 19.43 5.46 -18.74
CA THR A 452 19.35 4.89 -20.10
C THR A 452 18.23 5.52 -20.93
N ALA A 453 17.03 5.69 -20.35
CA ALA A 453 15.89 6.29 -21.06
C ALA A 453 16.14 7.75 -21.44
N LEU A 454 16.64 8.57 -20.51
CA LEU A 454 16.99 9.97 -20.79
C LEU A 454 18.14 10.10 -21.79
N LYS A 455 19.12 9.19 -21.72
CA LYS A 455 20.28 9.19 -22.61
C LYS A 455 19.86 9.02 -24.07
N HIS A 456 18.85 8.21 -24.34
CA HIS A 456 18.31 8.05 -25.69
C HIS A 456 17.90 9.40 -26.32
N PHE A 457 17.23 10.27 -25.56
CA PHE A 457 16.83 11.60 -26.04
C PHE A 457 18.03 12.54 -26.17
N GLU A 458 19.07 12.38 -25.35
CA GLU A 458 20.32 13.13 -25.52
C GLU A 458 21.06 12.70 -26.80
N ASP A 459 21.26 11.39 -27.00
CA ASP A 459 22.01 10.85 -28.13
C ASP A 459 21.31 11.04 -29.47
N SER A 460 19.97 11.07 -29.47
CA SER A 460 19.16 11.31 -30.67
C SER A 460 18.93 12.81 -30.96
N ASN A 461 19.57 13.73 -30.22
CA ASN A 461 19.37 15.17 -30.32
C ASN A 461 17.90 15.62 -30.10
N GLN A 462 17.16 14.90 -29.26
CA GLN A 462 15.77 15.18 -28.90
C GLN A 462 15.60 15.66 -27.45
N TRP A 463 16.67 16.16 -26.82
CA TRP A 463 16.66 16.58 -25.42
C TRP A 463 15.55 17.59 -25.09
N ASN A 464 15.23 18.49 -26.02
CA ASN A 464 14.17 19.48 -25.84
C ASN A 464 12.84 18.82 -25.47
N LYS A 465 12.51 17.66 -26.04
CA LYS A 465 11.25 16.95 -25.73
C LYS A 465 11.13 16.59 -24.25
N VAL A 466 12.20 16.03 -23.66
CA VAL A 466 12.19 15.64 -22.24
C VAL A 466 12.36 16.85 -21.32
N GLN A 467 13.05 17.90 -21.78
CA GLN A 467 13.17 19.17 -21.07
C GLN A 467 11.80 19.87 -20.96
N ASP A 468 11.09 20.02 -22.09
CA ASP A 468 9.76 20.61 -22.16
C ASP A 468 8.78 19.82 -21.28
N LEU A 469 8.85 18.48 -21.32
CA LEU A 469 8.04 17.63 -20.46
C LEU A 469 8.36 17.84 -18.97
N TYR A 470 9.64 18.01 -18.60
CA TYR A 470 10.04 18.26 -17.21
C TYR A 470 9.57 19.62 -16.70
N ASP A 471 9.57 20.62 -17.55
CA ASP A 471 9.17 21.98 -17.20
C ASP A 471 7.65 22.13 -17.11
N ASN A 472 6.90 21.39 -17.94
CA ASN A 472 5.44 21.50 -18.04
C ASN A 472 4.66 20.43 -17.28
N SER A 473 5.23 19.26 -16.99
CA SER A 473 4.54 18.17 -16.28
C SER A 473 4.98 18.03 -14.83
N LEU A 474 4.09 18.37 -13.89
CA LEU A 474 4.34 18.15 -12.47
C LEU A 474 4.50 16.66 -12.13
N PHE A 475 3.82 15.77 -12.88
CA PHE A 475 3.96 14.32 -12.71
C PHE A 475 5.37 13.86 -13.05
N PHE A 476 5.87 14.21 -14.25
CA PHE A 476 7.20 13.81 -14.69
C PHE A 476 8.30 14.43 -13.82
N LYS A 477 8.16 15.71 -13.48
CA LYS A 477 9.05 16.40 -12.55
C LYS A 477 9.12 15.69 -11.19
N THR A 478 7.96 15.37 -10.61
CA THR A 478 7.88 14.65 -9.32
C THR A 478 8.50 13.25 -9.41
N LEU A 479 8.31 12.55 -10.53
CA LEU A 479 8.90 11.25 -10.78
C LEU A 479 10.43 11.31 -10.78
N LEU A 480 11.03 12.25 -11.51
CA LEU A 480 12.48 12.43 -11.56
C LEU A 480 13.05 12.93 -10.22
N GLU A 481 12.38 13.86 -9.53
CA GLU A 481 12.79 14.32 -8.18
C GLU A 481 12.80 13.17 -7.17
N ASN A 482 11.82 12.26 -7.23
CA ASN A 482 11.78 11.08 -6.39
C ASN A 482 12.93 10.12 -6.71
N SER A 483 13.30 9.96 -7.99
CA SER A 483 14.49 9.21 -8.38
C SER A 483 15.77 9.85 -7.85
N MET A 484 15.94 11.18 -7.96
CA MET A 484 17.07 11.90 -7.37
C MET A 484 17.19 11.64 -5.86
N MET A 485 16.07 11.62 -5.14
CA MET A 485 16.07 11.31 -3.71
C MET A 485 16.54 9.88 -3.42
N SER A 486 16.26 8.92 -4.29
CA SER A 486 16.78 7.55 -4.17
C SER A 486 18.30 7.52 -4.41
N LEU A 487 18.80 8.20 -5.46
CA LEU A 487 20.24 8.33 -5.73
C LEU A 487 20.99 9.02 -4.59
N ALA A 488 20.39 10.04 -3.96
CA ALA A 488 21.00 10.77 -2.86
C ALA A 488 21.26 9.89 -1.62
N LYS A 489 20.55 8.75 -1.52
CA LYS A 489 20.75 7.74 -0.46
C LYS A 489 21.70 6.62 -0.89
N SER A 490 22.23 6.63 -2.11
CA SER A 490 23.19 5.62 -2.57
C SER A 490 24.61 5.99 -2.15
N PHE A 491 25.43 4.98 -1.88
CA PHE A 491 26.81 5.13 -1.45
C PHE A 491 27.66 3.95 -1.94
N PHE A 492 28.01 3.97 -3.23
CA PHE A 492 28.82 2.93 -3.88
C PHE A 492 30.20 2.67 -3.26
N PRO A 493 30.89 3.63 -2.61
CA PRO A 493 32.13 3.31 -1.90
C PRO A 493 31.99 2.16 -0.89
N LEU A 494 30.82 1.98 -0.28
CA LEU A 494 30.53 0.85 0.62
C LEU A 494 30.68 -0.52 -0.04
N THR A 495 30.41 -0.60 -1.35
CA THR A 495 30.43 -1.86 -2.12
C THR A 495 31.51 -1.88 -3.21
N ALA A 496 32.40 -0.89 -3.25
CA ALA A 496 33.41 -0.76 -4.31
C ALA A 496 34.37 -1.96 -4.39
N TYR A 497 34.58 -2.68 -3.29
CA TYR A 497 35.38 -3.90 -3.28
C TYR A 497 34.77 -5.01 -4.16
N MET A 498 33.44 -5.02 -4.33
CA MET A 498 32.72 -6.02 -5.14
C MET A 498 33.11 -5.94 -6.61
N LYS A 499 33.59 -4.79 -7.10
CA LYS A 499 34.14 -4.63 -8.45
C LYS A 499 35.27 -5.62 -8.76
N LYS A 500 36.02 -6.06 -7.73
CA LYS A 500 37.13 -7.01 -7.85
C LYS A 500 36.69 -8.46 -7.70
N ASP A 501 35.43 -8.73 -7.38
CA ASP A 501 34.92 -10.09 -7.27
C ASP A 501 34.90 -10.74 -8.66
N PRO A 502 35.46 -11.96 -8.82
CA PRO A 502 35.60 -12.59 -10.13
C PRO A 502 34.24 -12.95 -10.76
N LYS A 503 33.20 -13.19 -9.95
CA LYS A 503 31.86 -13.55 -10.40
C LYS A 503 30.98 -12.31 -10.57
N PHE A 504 31.04 -11.39 -9.61
CA PHE A 504 30.09 -10.27 -9.50
C PHE A 504 30.65 -8.92 -9.90
N GLY A 505 31.97 -8.78 -10.13
CA GLY A 505 32.61 -7.53 -10.52
C GLY A 505 31.99 -6.89 -11.77
N PRO A 506 31.83 -7.63 -12.88
CA PRO A 506 31.16 -7.11 -14.08
C PRO A 506 29.69 -6.71 -13.82
N PHE A 507 28.97 -7.48 -13.00
CA PHE A 507 27.58 -7.18 -12.67
C PHE A 507 27.44 -5.92 -11.80
N TRP A 508 28.33 -5.74 -10.83
CA TRP A 508 28.42 -4.50 -10.04
C TRP A 508 28.70 -3.29 -10.92
N GLN A 509 29.57 -3.44 -11.93
CA GLN A 509 29.92 -2.36 -12.85
C GLN A 509 28.71 -1.90 -13.67
N ILE A 510 27.85 -2.81 -14.14
CA ILE A 510 26.58 -2.47 -14.82
C ILE A 510 25.72 -1.55 -13.93
N ILE A 511 25.62 -1.85 -12.64
CA ILE A 511 24.85 -1.06 -11.67
C ILE A 511 25.46 0.33 -11.47
N TYR A 512 26.79 0.37 -11.34
CA TYR A 512 27.52 1.60 -11.11
C TYR A 512 27.48 2.55 -12.32
N ASP A 513 27.60 2.01 -13.53
CA ASP A 513 27.54 2.81 -14.77
C ASP A 513 26.15 3.44 -14.94
N GLU A 514 25.08 2.67 -14.74
CA GLU A 514 23.71 3.21 -14.77
C GLU A 514 23.50 4.28 -13.69
N PHE A 515 24.09 4.12 -12.50
CA PHE A 515 24.01 5.11 -11.43
C PHE A 515 24.67 6.44 -11.83
N LEU A 516 25.88 6.39 -12.39
CA LEU A 516 26.61 7.58 -12.83
C LEU A 516 25.85 8.30 -13.95
N GLU A 517 25.34 7.54 -14.92
CA GLU A 517 24.62 8.09 -16.06
C GLU A 517 23.29 8.72 -15.64
N THR A 518 22.54 8.02 -14.79
CA THR A 518 21.29 8.55 -14.22
C THR A 518 21.55 9.83 -13.43
N LYS A 519 22.60 9.86 -12.60
CA LYS A 519 22.98 11.07 -11.85
C LYS A 519 23.27 12.23 -12.79
N ARG A 520 24.08 12.02 -13.83
CA ARG A 520 24.47 13.06 -14.79
C ARG A 520 23.25 13.67 -15.47
N LEU A 521 22.35 12.82 -15.97
CA LEU A 521 21.19 13.25 -16.74
C LEU A 521 20.09 13.89 -15.87
N LEU A 522 19.91 13.40 -14.63
CA LEU A 522 19.01 14.03 -13.66
C LEU A 522 19.50 15.43 -13.26
N LEU A 523 20.81 15.63 -13.07
CA LEU A 523 21.36 16.96 -12.82
C LEU A 523 21.19 17.89 -14.02
N LYS A 524 21.42 17.37 -15.24
CA LYS A 524 21.25 18.12 -16.48
C LYS A 524 19.80 18.61 -16.65
N ILE A 525 18.81 17.73 -16.53
CA ILE A 525 17.41 18.07 -16.80
C ILE A 525 16.82 19.04 -15.77
N ALA A 526 17.25 18.94 -14.52
CA ALA A 526 16.82 19.86 -13.46
C ALA A 526 17.65 21.16 -13.40
N GLY A 527 18.74 21.26 -14.17
CA GLY A 527 19.67 22.38 -14.08
C GLY A 527 20.36 22.48 -12.71
N HIS A 528 20.58 21.36 -12.04
CA HIS A 528 21.18 21.30 -10.70
C HIS A 528 22.66 20.95 -10.77
N LYS A 529 23.44 21.42 -9.78
CA LYS A 529 24.85 21.04 -9.59
C LYS A 529 24.99 19.82 -8.70
N GLU A 530 24.00 19.57 -7.86
CA GLU A 530 23.97 18.43 -6.95
C GLU A 530 22.56 17.86 -6.75
N LEU A 531 22.49 16.59 -6.32
CA LEU A 531 21.23 15.91 -6.12
C LEU A 531 20.44 16.58 -4.99
N MET A 532 19.15 16.82 -5.22
CA MET A 532 18.23 17.48 -4.29
C MET A 532 18.63 18.93 -3.92
N GLU A 533 19.26 19.67 -4.84
CA GLU A 533 19.63 21.08 -4.63
C GLU A 533 18.45 21.95 -4.19
N ASN A 534 17.25 21.68 -4.74
CA ASN A 534 16.01 22.37 -4.40
C ASN A 534 15.38 21.96 -3.05
N TYR A 535 15.98 21.02 -2.29
CA TYR A 535 15.51 20.56 -0.97
C TYR A 535 16.64 20.46 0.06
N PRO A 536 17.20 21.60 0.50
CA PRO A 536 18.34 21.62 1.41
C PRO A 536 18.04 20.97 2.76
N ASP A 537 16.82 21.11 3.27
CA ASP A 537 16.34 20.48 4.51
C ASP A 537 16.28 18.95 4.40
N GLY A 538 15.70 18.43 3.32
CA GLY A 538 15.63 17.00 3.03
C GLY A 538 17.02 16.39 2.86
N LYS A 539 17.91 17.10 2.17
CA LYS A 539 19.31 16.71 1.98
C LYS A 539 20.07 16.66 3.31
N ALA A 540 19.98 17.70 4.14
CA ALA A 540 20.60 17.73 5.47
C ALA A 540 20.08 16.59 6.35
N SER A 541 18.77 16.34 6.31
CA SER A 541 18.12 15.24 7.02
C SER A 541 18.65 13.86 6.59
N ILE A 542 18.86 13.64 5.29
CA ILE A 542 19.50 12.42 4.77
C ILE A 542 20.93 12.33 5.29
N GLN A 543 21.74 13.38 5.14
CA GLN A 543 23.16 13.37 5.55
C GLN A 543 23.36 13.03 7.03
N ILE A 544 22.52 13.56 7.93
CA ILE A 544 22.57 13.23 9.36
C ILE A 544 22.29 11.74 9.58
N ARG A 545 21.27 11.18 8.92
CA ARG A 545 20.96 9.74 9.04
C ARG A 545 22.09 8.87 8.47
N GLU A 546 22.67 9.25 7.34
CA GLU A 546 23.79 8.51 6.75
C GLU A 546 24.97 8.41 7.71
N ARG A 547 25.29 9.47 8.46
CA ARG A 547 26.34 9.43 9.50
C ARG A 547 26.07 8.41 10.61
N ILE A 548 24.80 8.12 10.89
CA ILE A 548 24.39 7.11 11.90
C ILE A 548 24.40 5.70 11.30
N VAL A 549 23.96 5.57 10.05
CA VAL A 549 23.71 4.28 9.39
C VAL A 549 24.99 3.69 8.76
N LEU A 550 25.87 4.51 8.20
CA LEU A 550 27.08 4.04 7.50
C LEU A 550 28.03 3.19 8.36
N PRO A 551 28.28 3.50 9.65
CA PRO A 551 29.09 2.63 10.50
C PRO A 551 28.51 1.22 10.64
N LEU A 552 27.20 1.12 10.87
CA LEU A 552 26.49 -0.16 10.98
C LEU A 552 26.50 -0.93 9.66
N LEU A 553 26.32 -0.23 8.54
CA LEU A 553 26.43 -0.85 7.21
C LEU A 553 27.85 -1.33 6.91
N THR A 554 28.88 -0.59 7.34
CA THR A 554 30.28 -1.00 7.16
C THR A 554 30.57 -2.28 7.95
N ILE A 555 30.11 -2.36 9.20
CA ILE A 555 30.20 -3.58 10.02
C ILE A 555 29.45 -4.74 9.36
N GLN A 556 28.26 -4.47 8.83
CA GLN A 556 27.45 -5.47 8.12
C GLN A 556 28.16 -6.00 6.87
N GLN A 557 28.73 -5.11 6.04
CA GLN A 557 29.45 -5.51 4.83
C GLN A 557 30.73 -6.29 5.16
N TYR A 558 31.46 -5.87 6.19
CA TYR A 558 32.61 -6.63 6.67
C TYR A 558 32.20 -8.04 7.11
N ALA A 559 31.12 -8.18 7.88
CA ALA A 559 30.62 -9.48 8.30
C ALA A 559 30.18 -10.36 7.11
N LEU A 560 29.49 -9.79 6.11
CA LEU A 560 29.12 -10.50 4.88
C LEU A 560 30.36 -10.97 4.10
N LEU A 561 31.38 -10.11 3.97
CA LEU A 561 32.65 -10.46 3.35
C LEU A 561 33.32 -11.64 4.07
N ARG A 562 33.44 -11.58 5.39
CA ARG A 562 34.03 -12.65 6.21
C ARG A 562 33.26 -13.97 6.09
N ILE A 563 31.93 -13.93 6.04
CA ILE A 563 31.10 -15.13 5.82
C ILE A 563 31.41 -15.74 4.45
N ASN A 564 31.50 -14.91 3.41
CA ASN A 564 31.80 -15.39 2.05
C ASN A 564 33.21 -16.01 1.96
N GLU A 565 34.20 -15.40 2.61
CA GLU A 565 35.56 -15.94 2.68
C GLU A 565 35.60 -17.29 3.42
N LEU A 566 34.99 -17.38 4.61
CA LEU A 566 34.95 -18.62 5.41
C LEU A 566 34.22 -19.76 4.70
N ASN A 567 33.15 -19.47 3.97
CA ASN A 567 32.41 -20.48 3.19
C ASN A 567 33.22 -21.04 2.01
N LYS A 568 34.28 -20.34 1.57
CA LYS A 568 35.17 -20.80 0.49
C LYS A 568 36.38 -21.58 1.01
N GLU A 569 36.60 -21.64 2.33
CA GLU A 569 37.68 -22.42 2.94
C GLU A 569 37.38 -23.93 2.85
N SER A 570 38.43 -24.76 2.77
CA SER A 570 38.28 -26.22 2.67
C SER A 570 37.65 -26.85 3.93
N GLN A 571 37.80 -26.19 5.08
CA GLN A 571 37.14 -26.55 6.34
C GLN A 571 36.52 -25.30 6.99
N PRO A 572 35.26 -24.97 6.66
CA PRO A 572 34.60 -23.79 7.19
C PRO A 572 34.47 -23.82 8.71
N ASN A 573 34.81 -22.71 9.38
CA ASN A 573 34.57 -22.56 10.81
C ASN A 573 33.11 -22.13 11.07
N ASP A 574 32.22 -23.13 11.22
CA ASP A 574 30.79 -22.90 11.43
C ASP A 574 30.47 -22.03 12.66
N ALA A 575 31.25 -22.15 13.73
CA ALA A 575 31.05 -21.34 14.93
C ALA A 575 31.30 -19.86 14.64
N LEU A 576 32.38 -19.56 13.91
CA LEU A 576 32.74 -18.20 13.52
C LEU A 576 31.76 -17.63 12.48
N ILE A 577 31.31 -18.44 11.53
CA ILE A 577 30.26 -18.05 10.56
C ILE A 577 29.00 -17.61 11.31
N LYS A 578 28.53 -18.39 12.30
CA LYS A 578 27.36 -18.03 13.12
C LYS A 578 27.53 -16.71 13.87
N VAL A 579 28.75 -16.39 14.33
CA VAL A 579 29.04 -15.09 14.96
C VAL A 579 28.86 -13.95 13.95
N TYR A 580 29.42 -14.06 12.74
CA TYR A 580 29.24 -13.05 11.71
C TYR A 580 27.78 -12.95 11.23
N GLU A 581 27.06 -14.06 11.08
CA GLU A 581 25.62 -14.04 10.74
C GLU A 581 24.81 -13.27 11.79
N LYS A 582 25.15 -13.40 13.07
CA LYS A 582 24.53 -12.66 14.16
C LYS A 582 24.83 -11.16 14.06
N ILE A 583 26.05 -10.78 13.67
CA ILE A 583 26.43 -9.38 13.42
C ILE A 583 25.61 -8.80 12.26
N VAL A 584 25.49 -9.52 11.14
CA VAL A 584 24.66 -9.12 9.99
C VAL A 584 23.21 -8.92 10.44
N THR A 585 22.65 -9.88 11.17
CA THR A 585 21.26 -9.84 11.64
C THR A 585 21.02 -8.63 12.56
N ARG A 586 21.91 -8.37 13.52
CA ARG A 586 21.79 -7.22 14.45
C ARG A 586 21.97 -5.88 13.74
N SER A 587 22.90 -5.79 12.79
CA SER A 587 23.11 -4.58 12.00
C SER A 587 21.89 -4.28 11.11
N LEU A 588 21.31 -5.31 10.50
CA LEU A 588 20.09 -5.20 9.69
C LEU A 588 18.91 -4.61 10.50
N PHE A 589 18.70 -5.04 11.74
CA PHE A 589 17.69 -4.44 12.63
C PHE A 589 17.96 -2.95 12.88
N GLY A 590 19.20 -2.59 13.24
CA GLY A 590 19.58 -1.20 13.50
C GLY A 590 19.40 -0.32 12.25
N ASN A 591 19.88 -0.79 11.10
CA ASN A 591 19.78 -0.09 9.83
C ASN A 591 18.34 0.07 9.36
N THR A 592 17.51 -0.96 9.49
CA THR A 592 16.10 -0.88 9.07
C THR A 592 15.35 0.19 9.87
N ASN A 593 15.60 0.28 11.18
CA ASN A 593 14.97 1.31 12.03
C ASN A 593 15.53 2.71 11.78
N ALA A 594 16.86 2.85 11.68
CA ALA A 594 17.51 4.14 11.50
C ALA A 594 17.27 4.76 10.12
N SER A 595 17.13 3.91 9.09
CA SER A 595 17.06 4.37 7.70
C SER A 595 15.64 4.76 7.25
N ARG A 596 14.59 4.50 8.06
CA ARG A 596 13.18 4.83 7.78
C ARG A 596 12.75 4.42 6.36
N ASN A 597 12.46 5.39 5.49
CA ASN A 597 12.23 5.21 4.05
C ASN A 597 13.56 5.17 3.30
N SER A 598 14.32 4.09 3.49
CA SER A 598 15.74 4.03 3.13
C SER A 598 16.04 3.78 1.64
N ALA A 599 15.02 3.46 0.85
CA ALA A 599 15.15 3.32 -0.60
C ALA A 599 14.63 4.54 -1.37
#